data_AF-A0A523MVZ6-F1
#
_entry.id   AF-A0A523MVZ6-F1
#
_cell.length_a   1.000
_cell.length_b   1.000
_cell.length_c   1.000
_cell.angle_alpha   90.00
_cell.angle_beta   90.00
_cell.angle_gamma   90.00
#
_symmetry.space_group_name_H-M   'P 1'
#
loop_
_entity.id
_entity.type
_entity.pdbx_description
1 polymer ?
#
loop_
_entity_poly.entity_id
_entity_poly.type
_entity_poly.pdbx_seq_one_letter_code
_entity_poly.pdbx_strand_id
1 'polypeptide(L)'
;MKVWLGVWVALLMFPVTGWADSQFYCPDYQSKRVHWVTHSAQMKSVEAAYSVTGVPVLSTNPKALEKMGVSPLTQKFAYYYECSRHVLGHVVSPPESVDQWNEQVSQANCWAANRFYYYEESGVDQLRRIEAEINALPRTKWVFFPGPVREVHFKENCYFR
;
A
#
# COMPACT_ATOMS: atom_id res chain seq x y z
N MET A 1 3.49 -63.30 21.20
CA MET A 1 3.76 -61.91 21.60
C MET A 1 3.73 -61.04 20.35
N LYS A 2 2.69 -60.21 20.16
CA LYS A 2 2.57 -59.30 19.00
C LYS A 2 2.97 -57.91 19.45
N VAL A 3 4.12 -57.44 18.99
CA VAL A 3 4.63 -56.08 19.23
C VAL A 3 3.87 -55.13 18.30
N TRP A 4 3.09 -54.23 18.88
CA TRP A 4 2.43 -53.13 18.18
C TRP A 4 3.45 -52.00 17.98
N LEU A 5 3.91 -51.79 16.75
CA LEU A 5 4.66 -50.59 16.37
C LEU A 5 3.66 -49.44 16.16
N GLY A 6 3.54 -48.58 17.16
CA GLY A 6 2.88 -47.28 17.04
C GLY A 6 3.79 -46.30 16.30
N VAL A 7 3.45 -45.99 15.05
CA VAL A 7 4.10 -44.90 14.30
C VAL A 7 3.53 -43.59 14.78
N TRP A 8 4.34 -42.82 15.50
CA TRP A 8 4.05 -41.44 15.90
C TRP A 8 4.13 -40.54 14.67
N VAL A 9 2.97 -40.12 14.15
CA VAL A 9 2.89 -39.08 13.13
C VAL A 9 3.11 -37.74 13.80
N ALA A 10 4.34 -37.24 13.73
CA ALA A 10 4.66 -35.86 14.06
C ALA A 10 4.06 -34.95 12.98
N LEU A 11 2.88 -34.39 13.25
CA LEU A 11 2.30 -33.28 12.48
C LEU A 11 3.23 -32.07 12.60
N LEU A 12 4.09 -31.88 11.61
CA LEU A 12 4.76 -30.60 11.35
C LEU A 12 3.66 -29.59 10.97
N MET A 13 3.17 -28.86 11.97
CA MET A 13 2.37 -27.67 11.74
C MET A 13 3.27 -26.61 11.09
N PHE A 14 3.28 -26.56 9.77
CA PHE A 14 3.80 -25.39 9.07
C PHE A 14 2.96 -24.17 9.51
N PRO A 15 3.59 -23.07 9.93
CA PRO A 15 2.85 -21.85 10.22
C PRO A 15 2.20 -21.38 8.92
N VAL A 16 0.88 -21.54 8.84
CA VAL A 16 0.07 -20.94 7.79
C VAL A 16 0.19 -19.44 8.00
N THR A 17 1.03 -18.78 7.22
CA THR A 17 1.00 -17.33 7.10
C THR A 17 -0.32 -16.99 6.43
N GLY A 18 -1.33 -16.69 7.25
CA GLY A 18 -2.64 -16.26 6.78
C GLY A 18 -2.49 -14.92 6.08
N TRP A 19 -2.78 -14.87 4.78
CA TRP A 19 -2.95 -13.62 4.06
C TRP A 19 -4.19 -12.92 4.63
N ALA A 20 -4.04 -11.67 5.05
CA ALA A 20 -5.18 -10.87 5.49
C ALA A 20 -6.10 -10.62 4.29
N ASP A 21 -7.40 -10.59 4.52
CA ASP A 21 -8.35 -10.25 3.47
C ASP A 21 -8.09 -8.81 3.00
N SER A 22 -8.13 -8.60 1.69
CA SER A 22 -7.78 -7.31 1.09
C SER A 22 -8.84 -6.27 1.42
N GLN A 23 -8.46 -5.08 1.90
CA GLN A 23 -9.44 -4.01 2.17
C GLN A 23 -10.14 -3.52 0.88
N PHE A 24 -9.49 -3.70 -0.28
CA PHE A 24 -10.07 -3.44 -1.61
C PHE A 24 -9.27 -4.18 -2.70
N TYR A 25 -9.83 -4.24 -3.91
CA TYR A 25 -9.17 -4.88 -5.05
C TYR A 25 -7.96 -4.07 -5.56
N CYS A 26 -6.79 -4.70 -5.52
CA CYS A 26 -5.51 -4.17 -6.01
C CYS A 26 -4.82 -5.21 -6.92
N PRO A 27 -4.71 -4.95 -8.23
CA PRO A 27 -3.89 -5.75 -9.12
C PRO A 27 -2.46 -5.19 -9.27
N ASP A 28 -1.53 -6.02 -9.73
CA ASP A 28 -0.25 -5.55 -10.25
C ASP A 28 -0.32 -5.22 -11.75
N TYR A 29 0.79 -4.74 -12.32
CA TYR A 29 0.91 -4.39 -13.74
C TYR A 29 0.62 -5.55 -14.71
N GLN A 30 0.62 -6.80 -14.23
CA GLN A 30 0.26 -8.01 -14.98
C GLN A 30 -1.16 -8.51 -14.64
N SER A 31 -1.97 -7.70 -13.96
CA SER A 31 -3.29 -8.06 -13.45
C SER A 31 -3.29 -9.21 -12.42
N LYS A 32 -2.15 -9.52 -11.81
CA LYS A 32 -2.08 -10.50 -10.70
C LYS A 32 -2.61 -9.87 -9.43
N ARG A 33 -3.25 -10.67 -8.58
CA ARG A 33 -3.75 -10.20 -7.28
C ARG A 33 -2.58 -9.82 -6.37
N VAL A 34 -2.61 -8.59 -5.86
CA VAL A 34 -1.69 -8.16 -4.80
C VAL A 34 -2.18 -8.69 -3.46
N HIS A 35 -1.29 -9.34 -2.72
CA HIS A 35 -1.62 -9.91 -1.42
C HIS A 35 -1.29 -8.96 -0.27
N TRP A 36 -2.09 -8.99 0.80
CA TRP A 36 -1.91 -8.13 1.96
C TRP A 36 -1.16 -8.88 3.04
N VAL A 37 -0.06 -8.29 3.51
CA VAL A 37 0.76 -8.87 4.58
C VAL A 37 0.99 -7.87 5.70
N THR A 38 0.98 -8.36 6.93
CA THR A 38 1.35 -7.56 8.10
C THR A 38 2.83 -7.69 8.33
N HIS A 39 3.54 -6.56 8.33
CA HIS A 39 4.97 -6.47 8.60
C HIS A 39 5.25 -5.34 9.59
N SER A 40 5.06 -5.64 10.87
CA SER A 40 5.13 -4.64 11.95
C SER A 40 6.51 -4.00 12.16
N ALA A 41 7.57 -4.54 11.56
CA ALA A 41 8.94 -4.05 11.70
C ALA A 41 9.31 -2.97 10.66
N GLN A 42 8.59 -2.88 9.53
CA GLN A 42 8.89 -1.88 8.51
C GLN A 42 8.56 -0.47 9.02
N MET A 43 9.22 0.55 8.50
CA MET A 43 9.01 1.93 8.93
C MET A 43 7.72 2.54 8.39
N LYS A 44 7.39 2.27 7.12
CA LYS A 44 6.21 2.82 6.43
C LYS A 44 4.93 2.12 6.86
N SER A 45 3.83 2.85 6.90
CA SER A 45 2.51 2.31 7.24
C SER A 45 2.02 1.32 6.19
N VAL A 46 2.30 1.60 4.92
CA VAL A 46 2.00 0.73 3.77
C VAL A 46 3.18 0.81 2.80
N GLU A 47 3.54 -0.30 2.19
CA GLU A 47 4.60 -0.39 1.18
C GLU A 47 4.29 -1.46 0.13
N ALA A 48 4.36 -1.08 -1.13
CA ALA A 48 4.28 -1.99 -2.27
C ALA A 48 5.63 -2.66 -2.50
N ALA A 49 5.63 -3.99 -2.51
CA ALA A 49 6.82 -4.80 -2.73
C ALA A 49 6.47 -6.10 -3.45
N TYR A 50 7.49 -6.84 -3.87
CA TYR A 50 7.36 -8.25 -4.23
C TYR A 50 8.00 -9.11 -3.14
N SER A 51 7.40 -10.26 -2.84
CA SER A 51 8.03 -11.27 -1.99
C SER A 51 9.30 -11.79 -2.66
N VAL A 52 10.13 -12.52 -1.90
CA VAL A 52 11.32 -13.22 -2.43
C VAL A 52 10.96 -14.26 -3.52
N THR A 53 9.71 -14.71 -3.57
CA THR A 53 9.20 -15.64 -4.59
C THR A 53 8.50 -14.93 -5.75
N GLY A 54 8.56 -13.60 -5.83
CA GLY A 54 7.95 -12.81 -6.90
C GLY A 54 6.43 -12.67 -6.80
N VAL A 55 5.85 -12.84 -5.61
CA VAL A 55 4.43 -12.57 -5.37
C VAL A 55 4.25 -11.09 -5.04
N PRO A 56 3.36 -10.35 -5.74
CA PRO A 56 3.12 -8.94 -5.42
C PRO A 56 2.42 -8.83 -4.05
N VAL A 57 2.95 -7.97 -3.19
CA VAL A 57 2.44 -7.75 -1.83
C VAL A 57 2.29 -6.26 -1.50
N LEU A 58 1.25 -5.93 -0.74
CA LEU A 58 1.15 -4.70 0.03
C LEU A 58 1.48 -5.04 1.48
N SER A 59 2.64 -4.60 1.91
CA SER A 59 3.12 -4.78 3.26
C SER A 59 2.61 -3.66 4.16
N THR A 60 2.02 -4.02 5.29
CA THR A 60 1.30 -3.09 6.16
C THR A 60 1.87 -3.12 7.57
N ASN A 61 2.01 -1.94 8.18
CA ASN A 61 2.39 -1.81 9.59
C ASN A 61 1.30 -1.05 10.34
N PRO A 62 0.42 -1.77 11.08
CA PRO A 62 -0.65 -1.16 11.87
C PRO A 62 -0.15 -0.10 12.85
N LYS A 63 1.00 -0.34 13.50
CA LYS A 63 1.58 0.62 14.46
C LYS A 63 2.07 1.89 13.77
N ALA A 64 2.64 1.78 12.57
CA ALA A 64 3.04 2.96 11.80
C ALA A 64 1.83 3.72 11.27
N LEU A 65 0.76 3.01 10.88
CA LEU A 65 -0.51 3.61 10.48
C LEU A 65 -1.14 4.43 11.61
N GLU A 66 -1.19 3.88 12.83
CA GLU A 66 -1.62 4.60 14.03
C GLU A 66 -0.72 5.81 14.33
N LYS A 67 0.60 5.63 14.28
CA LYS A 67 1.57 6.70 14.54
C LYS A 67 1.50 7.83 13.54
N MET A 68 1.10 7.57 12.29
CA MET A 68 0.92 8.57 11.24
C MET A 68 -0.10 9.63 11.68
N GLY A 69 -1.13 9.24 12.44
CA GLY A 69 -2.06 10.17 13.09
C GLY A 69 -2.98 10.93 12.13
N VAL A 70 -3.22 10.39 10.94
CA VAL A 70 -4.13 10.95 9.93
C VAL A 70 -5.47 10.22 9.96
N SER A 71 -6.50 10.80 9.34
CA SER A 71 -7.84 10.21 9.32
C SER A 71 -7.88 8.87 8.59
N PRO A 72 -8.89 8.01 8.85
CA PRO A 72 -9.10 6.78 8.09
C PRO A 72 -9.18 7.00 6.58
N LEU A 73 -9.67 8.17 6.15
CA LEU A 73 -9.73 8.56 4.75
C LEU A 73 -8.33 8.72 4.15
N THR A 74 -7.44 9.45 4.82
CA THR A 74 -6.04 9.62 4.41
C THR A 74 -5.23 8.32 4.54
N GLN A 75 -5.57 7.46 5.50
CA GLN A 75 -5.02 6.10 5.58
C GLN A 75 -5.42 5.27 4.36
N LYS A 76 -6.70 5.31 3.95
CA LYS A 76 -7.19 4.67 2.73
C LYS A 76 -6.45 5.19 1.48
N PHE A 77 -6.16 6.49 1.43
CA PHE A 77 -5.32 7.06 0.37
C PHE A 77 -3.90 6.48 0.36
N ALA A 78 -3.27 6.29 1.51
CA ALA A 78 -1.95 5.66 1.60
C ALA A 78 -1.96 4.23 0.99
N TYR A 79 -3.02 3.46 1.22
CA TYR A 79 -3.19 2.16 0.57
C TYR A 79 -3.36 2.26 -0.95
N TYR A 80 -4.19 3.19 -1.45
CA TYR A 80 -4.34 3.37 -2.89
C TYR A 80 -3.08 3.87 -3.56
N TYR A 81 -2.32 4.74 -2.90
CA TYR A 81 -1.03 5.22 -3.39
C TYR A 81 -0.07 4.06 -3.60
N GLU A 82 0.10 3.17 -2.61
CA GLU A 82 0.99 2.02 -2.79
C GLU A 82 0.40 0.98 -3.77
N CYS A 83 -0.91 0.80 -3.80
CA CYS A 83 -1.55 -0.03 -4.81
C CYS A 83 -1.25 0.49 -6.23
N SER A 84 -1.27 1.81 -6.44
CA SER A 84 -0.97 2.39 -7.75
C SER A 84 0.44 2.06 -8.23
N ARG A 85 1.41 1.96 -7.31
CA ARG A 85 2.78 1.58 -7.66
C ARG A 85 2.86 0.15 -8.22
N HIS A 86 1.99 -0.74 -7.74
CA HIS A 86 1.81 -2.08 -8.32
C HIS A 86 1.15 -2.01 -9.69
N VAL A 87 0.00 -1.31 -9.79
CA VAL A 87 -0.78 -1.19 -11.04
C VAL A 87 0.03 -0.56 -12.16
N LEU A 88 0.81 0.48 -11.85
CA LEU A 88 1.61 1.23 -12.80
C LEU A 88 3.01 0.62 -13.04
N GLY A 89 3.34 -0.49 -12.37
CA GLY A 89 4.62 -1.17 -12.54
C GLY A 89 5.82 -0.46 -11.92
N HIS A 90 5.62 0.60 -11.13
CA HIS A 90 6.70 1.36 -10.48
C HIS A 90 7.53 0.52 -9.50
N VAL A 91 6.98 -0.57 -8.97
CA VAL A 91 7.73 -1.49 -8.08
C VAL A 91 8.77 -2.31 -8.86
N VAL A 92 8.47 -2.69 -10.11
CA VAL A 92 9.38 -3.49 -10.96
C VAL A 92 10.22 -2.65 -11.92
N SER A 93 9.86 -1.38 -12.10
CA SER A 93 10.58 -0.41 -12.92
C SER A 93 10.93 0.81 -12.05
N PRO A 94 11.94 0.67 -11.16
CA PRO A 94 12.33 1.75 -10.28
C PRO A 94 12.88 2.93 -11.10
N PRO A 95 12.76 4.16 -10.58
CA PRO A 95 13.24 5.34 -11.28
C PRO A 95 14.78 5.38 -11.32
N GLU A 96 15.33 5.78 -12.45
CA GLU A 96 16.77 5.94 -12.71
C GLU A 96 17.24 7.40 -12.50
N SER A 97 16.30 8.33 -12.37
CA SER A 97 16.57 9.76 -12.16
C SER A 97 15.58 10.38 -11.17
N VAL A 98 15.93 11.56 -10.65
CA VAL A 98 15.05 12.34 -9.77
C VAL A 98 13.77 12.75 -10.50
N ASP A 99 13.87 13.12 -11.78
CA ASP A 99 12.70 13.51 -12.57
C ASP A 99 11.75 12.32 -12.77
N GLN A 100 12.29 11.14 -13.08
CA GLN A 100 11.49 9.92 -13.18
C GLN A 100 10.87 9.54 -11.83
N TRP A 101 11.60 9.72 -10.73
CA TRP A 101 11.07 9.50 -9.38
C TRP A 101 9.87 10.42 -9.11
N ASN A 102 10.01 11.70 -9.40
CA ASN A 102 8.95 12.69 -9.19
C ASN A 102 7.73 12.39 -10.07
N GLU A 103 7.96 11.98 -11.32
CA GLU A 103 6.89 11.58 -12.23
C GLU A 103 6.14 10.35 -11.72
N GLN A 104 6.84 9.30 -11.29
CA GLN A 104 6.20 8.11 -10.71
C GLN A 104 5.40 8.45 -9.45
N VAL A 105 5.92 9.33 -8.58
CA VAL A 105 5.20 9.82 -7.40
C VAL A 105 3.93 10.59 -7.81
N SER A 106 4.02 11.44 -8.82
CA SER A 106 2.88 12.20 -9.36
C SER A 106 1.79 11.27 -9.92
N GLN A 107 2.17 10.32 -10.77
CA GLN A 107 1.28 9.30 -11.30
C GLN A 107 0.60 8.49 -10.21
N ALA A 108 1.35 8.10 -9.16
CA ALA A 108 0.83 7.36 -8.04
C ALA A 108 -0.20 8.16 -7.22
N ASN A 109 0.07 9.45 -6.98
CA ASN A 109 -0.90 10.36 -6.34
C ASN A 109 -2.17 10.48 -7.15
N CYS A 110 -2.05 10.68 -8.47
CA CYS A 110 -3.22 10.88 -9.33
C CYS A 110 -4.04 9.62 -9.53
N TRP A 111 -3.41 8.46 -9.61
CA TRP A 111 -4.14 7.19 -9.63
C TRP A 111 -4.94 7.00 -8.33
N ALA A 112 -4.32 7.26 -7.18
CA ALA A 112 -5.00 7.15 -5.89
C ALA A 112 -6.14 8.17 -5.75
N ALA A 113 -5.94 9.41 -6.19
CA ALA A 113 -6.99 10.43 -6.20
C ALA A 113 -8.17 10.05 -7.12
N ASN A 114 -7.88 9.51 -8.32
CA ASN A 114 -8.90 9.03 -9.24
C ASN A 114 -9.74 7.90 -8.64
N ARG A 115 -9.15 7.04 -7.79
CA ARG A 115 -9.92 6.02 -7.07
C ARG A 115 -11.01 6.62 -6.19
N PHE A 116 -10.68 7.66 -5.42
CA PHE A 116 -11.68 8.37 -4.62
C PHE A 116 -12.70 9.11 -5.46
N TYR A 117 -12.25 9.80 -6.52
CA TYR A 117 -13.14 10.59 -7.36
C TYR A 117 -14.22 9.74 -8.04
N TYR A 118 -13.83 8.60 -8.62
CA TYR A 118 -14.72 7.80 -9.48
C TYR A 118 -15.41 6.63 -8.79
N TYR A 119 -14.80 6.00 -7.77
CA TYR A 119 -15.26 4.70 -7.27
C TYR A 119 -15.75 4.69 -5.83
N GLU A 120 -15.48 5.74 -5.07
CA GLU A 120 -15.85 5.81 -3.66
C GLU A 120 -17.04 6.76 -3.40
N GLU A 121 -17.75 7.18 -4.46
CA GLU A 121 -18.91 8.11 -4.39
C GLU A 121 -18.60 9.38 -3.58
N SER A 122 -17.33 9.77 -3.55
CA SER A 122 -16.76 10.65 -2.54
C SER A 122 -16.57 12.10 -3.01
N GLY A 123 -16.52 12.29 -4.34
CA GLY A 123 -16.41 13.60 -4.98
C GLY A 123 -15.16 14.41 -4.59
N VAL A 124 -15.17 15.68 -4.99
CA VAL A 124 -14.04 16.62 -4.80
C VAL A 124 -13.78 16.95 -3.33
N ASP A 125 -14.81 16.95 -2.48
CA ASP A 125 -14.67 17.38 -1.09
C ASP A 125 -13.81 16.45 -0.25
N GLN A 126 -13.89 15.13 -0.47
CA GLN A 126 -13.02 14.19 0.21
C GLN A 126 -11.56 14.32 -0.24
N LEU A 127 -11.33 14.51 -1.54
CA LEU A 127 -9.98 14.76 -2.06
C LEU A 127 -9.36 16.01 -1.43
N ARG A 128 -10.14 17.08 -1.26
CA ARG A 128 -9.68 18.30 -0.59
C ARG A 128 -9.31 18.06 0.88
N ARG A 129 -10.04 17.19 1.59
CA ARG A 129 -9.70 16.82 2.98
C ARG A 129 -8.43 15.99 3.05
N ILE A 130 -8.27 15.01 2.16
CA ILE A 130 -7.04 14.20 2.04
C ILE A 130 -5.84 15.11 1.74
N GLU A 131 -5.99 16.01 0.76
CA GLU A 131 -4.96 16.97 0.38
C GLU A 131 -4.53 17.85 1.56
N ALA A 132 -5.50 18.43 2.27
CA ALA A 132 -5.24 19.27 3.43
C ALA A 132 -4.52 18.49 4.55
N GLU A 133 -4.91 17.25 4.82
CA GLU A 133 -4.25 16.42 5.83
C GLU A 133 -2.82 16.04 5.45
N ILE A 134 -2.59 15.64 4.18
CA ILE A 134 -1.25 15.29 3.70
C ILE A 134 -0.32 16.51 3.76
N ASN A 135 -0.80 17.67 3.28
CA ASN A 135 -0.01 18.90 3.25
C ASN A 135 0.24 19.47 4.67
N ALA A 136 -0.67 19.21 5.62
CA ALA A 136 -0.48 19.57 7.03
C ALA A 136 0.37 18.56 7.82
N LEU A 137 0.74 17.42 7.23
CA LEU A 137 1.45 16.36 7.94
C LEU A 137 2.87 16.83 8.32
N PRO A 138 3.24 16.82 9.61
CA PRO A 138 4.58 17.24 10.02
C PRO A 138 5.64 16.22 9.56
N ARG A 139 6.87 16.69 9.31
CA ARG A 139 7.98 15.85 8.82
C ARG A 139 8.25 14.61 9.69
N THR A 140 8.04 14.72 11.00
CA THR A 140 8.19 13.61 11.95
C THR A 140 7.16 12.49 11.77
N LYS A 141 6.03 12.78 11.10
CA LYS A 141 4.97 11.82 10.79
C LYS A 141 5.06 11.30 9.36
N TRP A 142 5.60 12.09 8.43
CA TRP A 142 5.91 11.68 7.07
C TRP A 142 6.81 10.45 6.97
N VAL A 143 7.65 10.21 7.98
CA VAL A 143 8.45 8.98 8.05
C VAL A 143 7.60 7.72 7.96
N PHE A 144 6.35 7.76 8.44
CA PHE A 144 5.38 6.65 8.35
C PHE A 144 4.50 6.71 7.09
N PHE A 145 4.40 7.85 6.43
CA PHE A 145 3.57 8.03 5.23
C PHE A 145 4.26 7.46 3.98
N PRO A 146 3.55 6.80 3.04
CA PRO A 146 4.20 6.19 1.89
C PRO A 146 4.80 7.19 0.88
N GLY A 147 5.89 6.78 0.24
CA GLY A 147 6.66 7.64 -0.66
C GLY A 147 7.47 8.74 0.04
N PRO A 148 8.02 9.69 -0.74
CA PRO A 148 8.78 10.82 -0.21
C PRO A 148 7.86 11.90 0.38
N VAL A 149 8.46 12.77 1.21
CA VAL A 149 7.85 14.03 1.64
C VAL A 149 7.55 14.88 0.41
N ARG A 150 6.32 15.34 0.28
CA ARG A 150 5.86 16.14 -0.87
C ARG A 150 4.63 16.95 -0.48
N GLU A 151 4.40 18.02 -1.23
CA GLU A 151 3.08 18.62 -1.32
C GLU A 151 2.25 17.88 -2.37
N VAL A 152 0.94 17.91 -2.18
CA VAL A 152 -0.02 17.30 -3.09
C VAL A 152 -1.06 18.36 -3.45
N HIS A 153 -1.31 18.51 -4.74
CA HIS A 153 -2.30 19.42 -5.31
C HIS A 153 -3.09 18.65 -6.36
N PHE A 154 -4.14 17.95 -5.95
CA PHE A 154 -4.83 16.98 -6.80
C PHE A 154 -5.51 17.64 -7.99
N LYS A 155 -6.24 18.73 -7.77
CA LYS A 155 -7.01 19.40 -8.83
C LYS A 155 -6.12 19.99 -9.94
N GLU A 156 -4.91 20.40 -9.57
CA GLU A 156 -3.95 21.02 -10.48
C GLU A 156 -3.15 19.98 -11.25
N ASN A 157 -2.78 18.88 -10.58
CA ASN A 157 -1.84 17.89 -11.13
C ASN A 157 -2.54 16.66 -11.71
N CYS A 158 -3.78 16.39 -11.33
CA CYS A 158 -4.50 15.19 -11.72
C CYS A 158 -5.69 15.50 -12.60
N TYR A 159 -5.93 14.60 -13.55
CA TYR A 159 -7.00 14.77 -14.52
C TYR A 159 -8.27 14.06 -14.07
N PHE A 160 -9.24 14.86 -13.63
CA PHE A 160 -10.60 14.42 -13.28
C PHE A 160 -11.56 14.87 -14.40
N ARG A 161 -12.03 13.92 -15.22
CA ARG A 161 -13.14 14.09 -16.17
C ARG A 161 -14.49 13.80 -15.52
#